data_AF-A0AAU3NTN0-F1
#
_entry.id   AF-A0AAU3NTN0-F1
#
_cell.length_a   1.000
_cell.length_b   1.000
_cell.length_c   1.000
_cell.angle_alpha   90.00
_cell.angle_beta   90.00
_cell.angle_gamma   90.00
#
_symmetry.space_group_name_H-M   'P 1'
#
loop_
_entity.id
_entity.type
_entity.pdbx_description
1 polymer ?
#
loop_
_entity_poly.entity_id
_entity_poly.type
_entity_poly.pdbx_seq_one_letter_code
_entity_poly.pdbx_strand_id
1 'polypeptide(L)'
;MTIPPLVSVVVAKQAQYMKRGKPARRPQLLNQDDHVIISTYGSEYRGIVQYYLLAGDVFRLARLQWAMSASMLMTLANKHRLSFSKMARKYTATIETPYGPRKCFEARVEQPGRKPLVGRFGGIPLRQNKKAVVTDRQLAPVNIKRKELVTRLLAGRCEACGRVDEVEVHHVAKLADLGRSGRRPP
;
A
#
# COMPACT_ATOMS: atom_id res chain seq x y z
N MET A 1 -20.13 -10.41 24.50
CA MET A 1 -19.14 -10.40 23.41
C MET A 1 -17.76 -10.17 23.99
N THR A 2 -16.95 -11.22 24.13
CA THR A 2 -15.56 -11.11 24.60
C THR A 2 -14.69 -10.60 23.45
N ILE A 3 -14.06 -9.43 23.64
CA ILE A 3 -13.09 -8.90 22.68
C ILE A 3 -11.91 -9.89 22.64
N PRO A 4 -11.56 -10.50 21.49
CA PRO A 4 -10.46 -11.44 21.43
C PRO A 4 -9.14 -10.76 21.86
N PRO A 5 -8.25 -11.47 22.58
CA PRO A 5 -7.02 -10.88 23.06
C PRO A 5 -6.18 -10.37 21.89
N LEU A 6 -5.75 -9.12 21.96
CA LEU A 6 -5.10 -8.42 20.84
C LEU A 6 -3.86 -9.15 20.32
N VAL A 7 -3.18 -9.91 21.18
CA VAL A 7 -2.05 -10.77 20.81
C VAL A 7 -2.41 -11.76 19.71
N SER A 8 -3.53 -12.48 19.88
CA SER A 8 -3.98 -13.49 18.91
C SER A 8 -4.28 -12.86 17.54
N VAL A 9 -4.90 -11.68 17.57
CA VAL A 9 -5.29 -10.93 16.37
C VAL A 9 -4.07 -10.37 15.66
N VAL A 10 -3.10 -9.83 16.40
CA VAL A 10 -1.82 -9.36 15.84
C VAL A 10 -1.11 -10.52 15.14
N VAL A 11 -1.01 -11.69 15.77
CA VAL A 11 -0.37 -12.87 15.15
C VAL A 11 -1.11 -13.29 13.88
N ALA A 12 -2.43 -13.44 13.95
CA ALA A 12 -3.25 -13.85 12.80
C ALA A 12 -3.16 -12.87 11.63
N LYS A 13 -3.19 -11.56 11.88
CA LYS A 13 -3.06 -10.53 10.85
C LYS A 13 -1.62 -10.44 10.32
N GLN A 14 -0.61 -10.55 11.18
CA GLN A 14 0.79 -10.55 10.77
C GLN A 14 1.10 -11.66 9.77
N ALA A 15 0.50 -12.85 9.93
CA ALA A 15 0.69 -13.97 9.01
C ALA A 15 0.34 -13.62 7.55
N GLN A 16 -0.59 -12.69 7.32
CA GLN A 16 -0.97 -12.25 5.96
C GLN A 16 0.13 -11.42 5.27
N TYR A 17 1.00 -10.79 6.06
CA TYR A 17 2.08 -9.92 5.58
C TYR A 17 3.46 -10.57 5.69
N MET A 18 3.53 -11.81 6.19
CA MET A 18 4.76 -12.55 6.42
C MET A 18 4.77 -13.86 5.62
N LYS A 19 5.93 -14.22 5.08
CA LYS A 19 6.18 -15.52 4.44
C LYS A 19 7.48 -16.07 5.01
N ARG A 20 7.43 -17.30 5.55
CA ARG A 20 8.58 -17.96 6.20
C ARG A 20 9.21 -17.09 7.31
N GLY A 21 8.38 -16.46 8.15
CA GLY A 21 8.83 -15.60 9.26
C GLY A 21 9.44 -14.27 8.86
N LYS A 22 9.49 -13.92 7.57
CA LYS A 22 9.98 -12.63 7.08
C LYS A 22 8.83 -11.83 6.46
N PRO A 23 8.84 -10.49 6.54
CA PRO A 23 7.89 -9.67 5.78
C PRO A 23 7.95 -10.04 4.29
N ALA A 24 6.79 -10.14 3.65
CA ALA A 24 6.66 -10.59 2.28
C ALA A 24 6.04 -9.51 1.40
N ARG A 25 6.49 -9.42 0.15
CA ARG A 25 5.85 -8.59 -0.87
C ARG A 25 4.46 -9.15 -1.22
N ARG A 26 3.52 -8.27 -1.55
CA ARG A 26 2.18 -8.65 -2.06
C ARG A 26 2.15 -8.50 -3.59
N PRO A 27 2.29 -9.60 -4.35
CA PRO A 27 2.34 -9.53 -5.81
C PRO A 27 1.05 -8.95 -6.44
N GLN A 28 -0.09 -9.09 -5.77
CA GLN A 28 -1.38 -8.59 -6.24
C GLN A 28 -1.42 -7.05 -6.34
N LEU A 29 -0.54 -6.36 -5.62
CA LEU A 29 -0.47 -4.90 -5.57
C LEU A 29 0.65 -4.32 -6.45
N LEU A 30 1.45 -5.15 -7.14
CA LEU A 30 2.57 -4.65 -7.94
C LEU A 30 2.13 -3.80 -9.14
N ASN A 31 0.96 -4.11 -9.70
CA ASN A 31 0.35 -3.41 -10.84
C ASN A 31 -0.62 -2.31 -10.37
N GLN A 32 -0.38 -1.71 -9.20
CA GLN A 32 -1.16 -0.60 -8.69
C GLN A 32 -0.25 0.61 -8.47
N ASP A 33 -0.79 1.82 -8.65
CA ASP A 33 -0.08 3.06 -8.37
C ASP A 33 0.40 3.13 -6.91
N ASP A 34 1.51 3.83 -6.69
CA ASP A 34 2.17 3.87 -5.38
C ASP A 34 1.23 4.40 -4.27
N HIS A 35 0.42 5.41 -4.58
CA HIS A 35 -0.57 5.95 -3.66
C HIS A 35 -1.68 4.93 -3.34
N VAL A 36 -2.08 4.08 -4.31
CA VAL A 36 -3.05 3.01 -4.09
C VAL A 36 -2.46 1.93 -3.19
N ILE A 37 -1.20 1.54 -3.42
CA ILE A 37 -0.50 0.57 -2.58
C ILE A 37 -0.47 1.08 -1.13
N ILE A 38 0.03 2.30 -0.89
CA ILE A 38 0.13 2.87 0.46
C ILE A 38 -1.25 3.05 1.10
N SER A 39 -2.24 3.54 0.35
CA SER A 39 -3.61 3.71 0.87
C SER A 39 -4.28 2.39 1.24
N THR A 40 -4.02 1.31 0.49
CA THR A 40 -4.58 -0.03 0.76
C THR A 40 -4.08 -0.52 2.12
N TYR A 41 -2.77 -0.55 2.34
CA TYR A 41 -2.20 -0.91 3.64
C TYR A 41 -2.68 0.04 4.75
N GLY A 42 -2.80 1.34 4.45
CA GLY A 42 -3.27 2.35 5.39
C GLY A 42 -4.70 2.12 5.86
N SER A 43 -5.61 1.80 4.94
CA SER A 43 -7.01 1.50 5.22
C SER A 43 -7.19 0.22 6.02
N GLU A 44 -6.45 -0.85 5.66
CA GLU A 44 -6.43 -2.12 6.39
C GLU A 44 -5.97 -1.90 7.84
N TYR A 45 -4.85 -1.19 8.02
CA TYR A 45 -4.30 -0.91 9.36
C TYR A 45 -5.23 0.01 10.17
N ARG A 46 -5.76 1.07 9.56
CA ARG A 46 -6.68 2.00 10.23
C ARG A 46 -7.94 1.30 10.70
N GLY A 47 -8.50 0.38 9.91
CA GLY A 47 -9.66 -0.42 10.31
C GLY A 47 -9.39 -1.24 11.56
N ILE A 48 -8.23 -1.91 11.62
CA ILE A 48 -7.82 -2.68 12.80
C ILE A 48 -7.62 -1.77 14.01
N VAL A 49 -6.90 -0.66 13.85
CA VAL A 49 -6.68 0.28 14.97
C VAL A 49 -7.99 0.86 15.49
N GLN A 50 -8.93 1.21 14.60
CA GLN A 50 -10.25 1.72 14.99
C GLN A 50 -11.05 0.72 15.80
N TYR A 51 -11.01 -0.56 15.43
CA TYR A 51 -11.69 -1.63 16.17
C TYR A 51 -11.11 -1.82 17.58
N TYR A 52 -9.79 -1.73 17.73
CA TYR A 52 -9.09 -1.95 19.01
C TYR A 52 -8.76 -0.66 19.79
N LEU A 53 -9.28 0.51 19.38
CA LEU A 53 -9.02 1.78 20.06
C LEU A 53 -9.54 1.82 21.50
N LEU A 54 -10.56 1.01 21.82
CA LEU A 54 -11.08 0.84 23.20
C LEU A 54 -10.23 -0.13 24.04
N ALA A 55 -9.38 -0.95 23.42
CA ALA A 55 -8.57 -1.93 24.14
C ALA A 55 -7.40 -1.25 24.88
N GLY A 56 -7.15 -1.68 26.12
CA GLY A 56 -6.05 -1.15 26.93
C GLY A 56 -4.67 -1.53 26.38
N ASP A 57 -4.57 -2.59 25.58
CA ASP A 57 -3.34 -3.10 25.00
C ASP A 57 -3.10 -2.70 23.54
N VAL A 58 -3.76 -1.63 23.06
CA VAL A 58 -3.65 -1.09 21.68
C VAL A 58 -2.21 -0.81 21.24
N PHE A 59 -1.30 -0.54 22.18
CA PHE A 59 0.13 -0.34 21.90
C PHE A 59 0.78 -1.55 21.20
N ARG A 60 0.26 -2.77 21.41
CA ARG A 60 0.77 -3.99 20.76
C ARG A 60 0.55 -3.98 19.24
N LEU A 61 -0.37 -3.15 18.72
CA LEU A 61 -0.53 -2.94 17.27
C LEU A 61 0.72 -2.35 16.60
N ALA A 62 1.66 -1.78 17.36
CA ALA A 62 2.95 -1.33 16.83
C ALA A 62 3.72 -2.49 16.15
N ARG A 63 3.62 -3.72 16.68
CA ARG A 63 4.22 -4.91 16.08
C ARG A 63 3.58 -5.22 14.71
N LEU A 64 2.26 -5.10 14.61
CA LEU A 64 1.54 -5.25 13.34
C LEU A 64 1.92 -4.14 12.36
N GLN A 65 2.00 -2.90 12.82
CA GLN A 65 2.41 -1.75 12.01
C GLN A 65 3.77 -1.97 11.38
N TRP A 66 4.74 -2.51 12.13
CA TRP A 66 6.06 -2.84 11.62
C TRP A 66 6.01 -3.93 10.53
N ALA A 67 5.26 -5.00 10.74
CA ALA A 67 5.14 -6.08 9.75
C ALA A 67 4.49 -5.59 8.44
N MET A 68 3.43 -4.78 8.56
CA MET A 68 2.73 -4.18 7.43
C MET A 68 3.61 -3.17 6.70
N SER A 69 4.32 -2.28 7.41
CA SER A 69 5.21 -1.30 6.78
C SER A 69 6.36 -1.98 6.04
N ALA A 70 6.94 -3.04 6.62
CA ALA A 70 7.99 -3.81 5.98
C ALA A 70 7.49 -4.49 4.69
N SER A 71 6.33 -5.15 4.75
CA SER A 71 5.68 -5.78 3.59
C SER A 71 5.35 -4.76 2.49
N MET A 72 4.82 -3.60 2.86
CA MET A 72 4.49 -2.50 1.95
C MET A 72 5.74 -1.98 1.23
N LEU A 73 6.80 -1.68 1.99
CA LEU A 73 8.06 -1.19 1.45
C LEU A 73 8.76 -2.24 0.57
N MET A 74 8.69 -3.53 0.91
CA MET A 74 9.19 -4.60 0.03
C MET A 74 8.42 -4.69 -1.29
N THR A 75 7.11 -4.46 -1.25
CA THR A 75 6.26 -4.43 -2.45
C THR A 75 6.66 -3.25 -3.35
N LEU A 76 6.81 -2.06 -2.78
CA LEU A 76 7.24 -0.86 -3.49
C LEU A 76 8.68 -0.97 -4.02
N ALA A 77 9.59 -1.52 -3.22
CA ALA A 77 10.98 -1.77 -3.59
C ALA A 77 11.05 -2.70 -4.81
N ASN A 78 10.23 -3.75 -4.83
CA ASN A 78 10.17 -4.67 -5.94
C ASN A 78 9.58 -4.02 -7.21
N LYS A 79 8.51 -3.22 -7.08
CA LYS A 79 7.92 -2.48 -8.19
C LYS A 79 8.93 -1.53 -8.87
N HIS A 80 9.66 -0.76 -8.07
CA HIS A 80 10.60 0.26 -8.58
C HIS A 80 12.02 -0.26 -8.82
N ARG A 81 12.29 -1.55 -8.51
CA ARG A 81 13.65 -2.14 -8.51
C ARG A 81 14.66 -1.34 -7.67
N LEU A 82 14.19 -0.79 -6.55
CA LEU A 82 14.98 0.00 -5.60
C LEU A 82 15.15 -0.75 -4.28
N SER A 83 16.10 -0.31 -3.45
CA SER A 83 16.29 -0.89 -2.13
C SER A 83 15.19 -0.44 -1.15
N PHE A 84 14.94 -1.27 -0.15
CA PHE A 84 14.02 -0.97 0.95
C PHE A 84 14.25 0.41 1.55
N SER A 85 15.50 0.74 1.86
CA SER A 85 15.88 2.01 2.48
C SER A 85 15.60 3.22 1.58
N LYS A 86 15.81 3.08 0.25
CA LYS A 86 15.47 4.15 -0.70
C LYS A 86 13.96 4.40 -0.72
N MET A 87 13.16 3.34 -0.73
CA MET A 87 11.70 3.48 -0.70
C MET A 87 11.18 4.05 0.62
N ALA A 88 11.76 3.63 1.74
CA ALA A 88 11.43 4.17 3.05
C ALA A 88 11.69 5.67 3.09
N ARG A 89 12.87 6.13 2.66
CA ARG A 89 13.22 7.55 2.59
C ARG A 89 12.28 8.33 1.66
N LYS A 90 11.97 7.79 0.48
CA LYS A 90 11.12 8.44 -0.53
C LYS A 90 9.72 8.76 0.00
N TYR A 91 9.09 7.84 0.72
CA TYR A 91 7.71 8.02 1.19
C TYR A 91 7.60 8.41 2.67
N THR A 92 8.71 8.57 3.41
CA THR A 92 8.62 9.01 4.80
C THR A 92 8.08 10.43 4.85
N ALA A 93 6.99 10.62 5.58
CA ALA A 93 6.41 11.92 5.85
C ALA A 93 6.14 12.08 7.34
N THR A 94 6.19 13.31 7.83
CA THR A 94 5.80 13.64 9.22
C THR A 94 4.44 14.30 9.18
N ILE A 95 3.52 13.81 10.01
CA ILE A 95 2.20 14.42 10.19
C ILE A 95 2.05 14.95 11.60
N GLU A 96 1.35 16.07 11.72
CA GLU A 96 0.93 16.60 13.00
C GLU A 96 -0.29 15.80 13.49
N THR A 97 -0.20 15.33 14.73
CA THR A 97 -1.33 14.74 15.43
C THR A 97 -1.61 15.58 16.67
N PRO A 98 -2.82 15.52 17.27
CA PRO A 98 -3.12 16.22 18.52
C PRO A 98 -2.17 15.88 19.69
N TYR A 99 -1.36 14.83 19.53
CA TYR A 99 -0.39 14.36 20.51
C TYR A 99 1.07 14.55 20.06
N GLY A 100 1.31 15.42 19.08
CA GLY A 100 2.63 15.73 18.53
C GLY A 100 2.91 15.10 17.15
N PRO A 101 4.07 15.42 16.56
CA PRO A 101 4.45 14.95 15.23
C PRO A 101 4.70 13.44 15.23
N ARG A 102 4.22 12.75 14.18
CA ARG A 102 4.45 11.32 13.98
C ARG A 102 4.91 11.02 12.57
N LYS A 103 5.84 10.07 12.46
CA LYS A 103 6.27 9.52 11.17
C LYS A 103 5.18 8.62 10.59
N CYS A 104 4.97 8.77 9.29
CA CYS A 104 4.08 7.96 8.48
C CYS A 104 4.71 7.75 7.09
N PHE A 105 4.08 6.92 6.28
CA PHE A 105 4.41 6.80 4.86
C PHE A 105 3.30 7.42 4.03
N GLU A 106 3.67 8.28 3.09
CA GLU A 106 2.74 9.02 2.24
C GLU A 106 3.23 9.08 0.80
N ALA A 107 2.31 8.85 -0.14
CA ALA A 107 2.49 9.17 -1.55
C ALA A 107 1.37 10.12 -2.00
N ARG A 108 1.76 11.19 -2.68
CA ARG A 108 0.84 12.18 -3.27
C ARG A 108 0.94 12.10 -4.79
N VAL A 109 -0.21 12.11 -5.45
CA VAL A 109 -0.32 12.27 -6.89
C VAL A 109 -1.14 13.51 -7.16
N GLU A 110 -0.52 14.51 -7.78
CA GLU A 110 -1.20 15.72 -8.18
C GLU A 110 -2.11 15.45 -9.37
N GLN A 111 -3.26 16.10 -9.40
CA GLN A 111 -4.22 16.02 -10.49
C GLN A 111 -4.56 17.43 -10.96
N PRO A 112 -4.44 17.73 -12.26
CA PRO A 112 -4.82 19.04 -12.79
C PRO A 112 -6.30 19.30 -12.52
N GLY A 113 -6.59 20.39 -11.79
CA GLY A 113 -7.95 20.81 -11.45
C GLY A 113 -8.68 19.98 -10.40
N ARG A 114 -8.02 19.04 -9.69
CA ARG A 114 -8.63 18.22 -8.63
C ARG A 114 -7.77 18.14 -7.39
N LYS A 115 -8.37 17.77 -6.25
CA LYS A 115 -7.63 17.51 -5.02
C LYS A 115 -6.62 16.37 -5.27
N PRO A 116 -5.38 16.50 -4.77
CA PRO A 116 -4.36 15.48 -4.96
C PRO A 116 -4.81 14.16 -4.32
N LEU A 117 -4.50 13.04 -4.98
CA LEU A 117 -4.72 11.72 -4.41
C LEU A 117 -3.60 11.44 -3.42
N VAL A 118 -3.97 11.21 -2.16
CA VAL A 118 -3.02 10.97 -1.07
C VAL A 118 -3.25 9.57 -0.52
N GLY A 119 -2.25 8.71 -0.66
CA GLY A 119 -2.18 7.43 0.04
C GLY A 119 -1.33 7.55 1.29
N ARG A 120 -1.87 7.18 2.45
CA ARG A 120 -1.18 7.30 3.74
C ARG A 120 -1.25 6.01 4.55
N PHE A 121 -0.12 5.61 5.13
CA PHE A 121 0.00 4.51 6.09
C PHE A 121 0.70 4.97 7.38
N GLY A 122 0.14 4.59 8.53
CA GLY A 122 0.69 4.97 9.84
C GLY A 122 0.26 6.37 10.30
N GLY A 123 1.02 6.96 11.21
CA GLY A 123 0.68 8.27 11.81
C GLY A 123 -0.52 8.24 12.76
N ILE A 124 -1.07 7.06 13.07
CA ILE A 124 -2.22 6.91 13.98
C ILE A 124 -1.70 6.80 15.42
N PRO A 125 -2.20 7.61 16.37
CA PRO A 125 -1.90 7.43 17.79
C PRO A 125 -2.40 6.07 18.29
N LEU A 126 -1.50 5.19 18.69
CA LEU A 126 -1.83 3.95 19.41
C LEU A 126 -2.04 4.24 20.89
N ARG A 127 -3.10 4.99 21.20
CA ARG A 127 -3.52 5.30 22.58
C ARG A 127 -4.95 4.89 22.76
N GLN A 128 -5.25 4.30 23.91
CA GLN A 128 -6.61 3.92 24.25
C GLN A 128 -7.49 5.18 24.27
N ASN A 129 -8.62 5.13 23.58
CA ASN A 129 -9.62 6.19 23.61
C ASN A 129 -10.96 5.60 24.05
N LYS A 130 -11.29 5.78 25.34
CA LYS A 130 -12.53 5.27 25.95
C LYS A 130 -13.81 5.89 25.37
N LYS A 131 -13.71 6.99 24.63
CA LYS A 131 -14.82 7.65 23.92
C LYS A 131 -14.91 7.23 22.45
N ALA A 132 -14.08 6.29 21.99
CA ALA A 132 -14.11 5.84 20.61
C ALA A 132 -15.40 5.06 20.32
N VAL A 133 -16.15 5.53 19.33
CA VAL A 133 -17.27 4.78 18.77
C VAL A 133 -16.70 3.71 17.84
N VAL A 134 -16.88 2.44 18.21
CA VAL A 134 -16.55 1.32 17.32
C VAL A 134 -17.69 1.19 16.32
N THR A 135 -17.47 1.68 15.10
CA THR A 135 -18.35 1.37 13.99
C THR A 135 -17.90 0.04 13.40
N ASP A 136 -18.64 -1.03 13.66
CA ASP A 136 -18.44 -2.32 12.98
C ASP A 136 -18.95 -2.21 11.53
N ARG A 137 -18.17 -1.51 10.71
CA ARG A 137 -18.38 -1.49 9.27
C ARG A 137 -17.69 -2.72 8.71
N GLN A 138 -18.47 -3.63 8.12
CA GLN A 138 -17.93 -4.56 7.15
C GLN A 138 -17.13 -3.74 6.14
N LEU A 139 -15.81 -3.97 6.09
CA LEU A 139 -14.95 -3.35 5.10
C LEU A 139 -15.47 -3.80 3.75
N ALA A 140 -16.17 -2.91 3.03
CA ALA A 140 -16.47 -3.14 1.64
C ALA A 140 -15.14 -3.47 0.96
N PRO A 141 -15.06 -4.55 0.16
CA PRO A 141 -13.82 -4.90 -0.52
C PRO A 141 -13.35 -3.65 -1.26
N VAL A 142 -12.12 -3.20 -0.94
CA VAL A 142 -11.49 -2.12 -1.69
C VAL A 142 -11.54 -2.58 -3.14
N ASN A 143 -12.37 -1.90 -3.93
CA ASN A 143 -12.56 -2.28 -5.32
C ASN A 143 -11.28 -1.85 -6.04
N ILE A 144 -10.30 -2.75 -6.08
CA ILE A 144 -9.02 -2.60 -6.77
C ILE A 144 -9.37 -2.57 -8.26
N LYS A 145 -9.84 -1.42 -8.74
CA LYS A 145 -10.08 -1.21 -10.16
C LYS A 145 -8.71 -1.27 -10.83
N ARG A 146 -8.46 -2.32 -11.63
CA ARG A 146 -7.25 -2.49 -12.44
C ARG A 146 -7.22 -1.46 -13.59
N LYS A 147 -7.14 -0.17 -13.25
CA LYS A 147 -7.11 0.92 -14.23
C LYS A 147 -5.71 1.29 -14.66
N GLU A 148 -4.66 0.82 -13.98
CA GLU A 148 -3.27 1.21 -14.31
C GLU A 148 -2.92 0.92 -15.77
N LEU A 149 -3.30 -0.25 -16.29
CA LEU A 149 -3.06 -0.61 -17.69
C LEU A 149 -3.78 0.36 -18.66
N VAL A 150 -5.05 0.68 -18.38
CA VAL A 150 -5.83 1.62 -19.20
C VAL A 150 -5.22 3.03 -19.14
N THR A 151 -4.81 3.49 -17.96
CA THR A 151 -4.14 4.78 -17.80
C THR A 151 -2.82 4.82 -18.54
N ARG A 152 -2.03 3.74 -18.52
CA ARG A 152 -0.74 3.62 -19.23
C ARG A 152 -0.91 3.61 -20.75
N LEU A 153 -1.94 2.93 -21.25
CA LEU A 153 -2.36 3.00 -22.65
C LEU A 153 -2.73 4.42 -23.07
N LEU A 154 -3.58 5.08 -22.30
CA LEU A 154 -4.01 6.45 -22.58
C LEU A 154 -2.86 7.46 -22.51
N ALA A 155 -1.77 7.15 -21.79
CA ALA A 155 -0.55 7.96 -21.80
C ALA A 155 0.23 7.85 -23.13
N GLY A 156 -0.13 6.92 -24.01
CA GLY A 156 0.43 6.78 -25.36
C GLY A 156 1.92 6.47 -25.38
N ARG A 157 2.50 5.99 -24.28
CA ARG A 157 3.94 5.75 -24.15
C ARG A 157 4.23 4.25 -24.15
N CYS A 158 4.95 3.79 -25.17
CA CYS A 158 5.39 2.40 -25.24
C CYS A 158 6.41 2.10 -24.13
N GLU A 159 6.20 1.03 -23.39
CA GLU A 159 7.06 0.67 -22.25
C GLU A 159 8.26 -0.20 -22.65
N ALA A 160 8.21 -0.77 -23.86
CA ALA A 160 9.32 -1.53 -24.42
C ALA A 160 10.37 -0.61 -25.07
N CYS A 161 9.95 0.44 -25.78
CA CYS A 161 10.85 1.33 -26.52
C CYS A 161 10.83 2.80 -26.06
N GLY A 162 9.89 3.20 -25.20
CA GLY A 162 9.81 4.54 -24.63
C GLY A 162 9.21 5.62 -25.53
N ARG A 163 8.89 5.31 -26.81
CA ARG A 163 8.30 6.27 -27.77
C ARG A 163 6.86 6.61 -27.40
N VAL A 164 6.47 7.84 -27.69
CA VAL A 164 5.10 8.32 -27.57
C VAL A 164 4.46 8.23 -28.95
N ASP A 165 3.52 7.30 -29.13
CA ASP A 165 2.86 6.99 -30.40
C ASP A 165 1.52 6.28 -30.11
N GLU A 166 0.83 5.76 -31.13
CA GLU A 166 -0.29 4.85 -30.94
C GLU A 166 0.20 3.52 -30.32
N VAL A 167 -0.22 3.25 -29.08
CA VAL A 167 0.23 2.08 -28.29
C VAL A 167 -0.87 1.06 -28.18
N GLU A 168 -0.56 -0.18 -28.51
CA GLU A 168 -1.44 -1.34 -28.36
C GLU A 168 -1.01 -2.23 -27.18
N VAL A 169 -1.95 -3.00 -26.62
CA VAL A 169 -1.64 -3.99 -25.58
C VAL A 169 -1.38 -5.34 -26.24
N HIS A 170 -0.16 -5.84 -26.05
CA HIS A 170 0.18 -7.21 -26.41
C HIS A 170 0.31 -8.05 -25.14
N HIS A 171 -0.40 -9.17 -25.09
CA HIS A 171 -0.23 -10.15 -24.02
C HIS A 171 0.90 -11.10 -24.41
N VAL A 172 1.98 -11.10 -23.63
CA VAL A 172 3.20 -11.85 -23.97
C VAL A 172 3.36 -13.00 -22.99
N ALA A 173 3.63 -14.20 -23.51
CA ALA A 173 3.80 -15.38 -22.68
C ALA A 173 5.09 -15.31 -21.84
N LYS A 174 6.20 -14.84 -22.44
CA LYS A 174 7.49 -14.64 -21.76
C LYS A 174 8.10 -13.30 -22.17
N LEU A 175 8.83 -12.66 -21.25
CA LEU A 175 9.55 -11.42 -21.55
C LEU A 175 10.62 -11.60 -22.63
N ALA A 176 11.13 -12.82 -22.84
CA ALA A 176 12.07 -13.14 -23.92
C ALA A 176 11.42 -13.10 -25.31
N ASP A 177 10.08 -13.20 -25.39
CA ASP A 177 9.33 -13.15 -26.65
C ASP A 177 9.08 -11.70 -27.09
N LEU A 178 9.36 -10.71 -26.22
CA LEU A 178 9.45 -9.32 -26.62
C LEU A 178 10.66 -9.16 -27.55
N GLY A 179 10.42 -8.82 -28.81
CA GLY A 179 11.47 -8.48 -29.75
C GLY A 179 12.41 -7.39 -29.21
N ARG A 180 13.61 -7.25 -29.82
CA ARG A 180 14.55 -6.18 -29.45
C ARG A 180 13.85 -4.82 -29.42
N SER A 181 14.21 -3.98 -28.45
CA SER A 181 13.66 -2.63 -28.29
C SER A 181 13.64 -1.90 -29.65
N GLY A 182 12.45 -1.51 -30.09
CA GLY A 182 12.24 -0.80 -31.36
C GLY A 182 11.75 -1.64 -32.54
N ARG A 183 11.60 -2.96 -32.42
CA ARG A 183 10.83 -3.76 -33.40
C ARG A 183 9.40 -3.95 -32.91
N ARG A 184 8.42 -3.63 -33.76
CA ARG A 184 7.02 -3.97 -33.51
C ARG A 184 6.93 -5.50 -33.40
N PRO A 185 6.37 -6.07 -32.32
CA PRO A 185 6.05 -7.48 -32.33
C PRO A 185 5.09 -7.77 -33.50
N PRO A 186 5.19 -8.94 -34.15
CA PRO A 186 4.21 -9.36 -35.15
C PRO A 186 2.81 -9.47 -34.55
#